data_AF-A0A6L5HC84-F1
#
_entry.id   AF-A0A6L5HC84-F1
#
_cell.length_a   1.000
_cell.length_b   1.000
_cell.length_c   1.000
_cell.angle_alpha   90.00
_cell.angle_beta   90.00
_cell.angle_gamma   90.00
#
_symmetry.space_group_name_H-M   'P 1'
#
loop_
_entity.id
_entity.type
_entity.pdbx_description
1 polymer ?
#
loop_
_entity_poly.entity_id
_entity_poly.type
_entity_poly.pdbx_seq_one_letter_code
_entity_poly.pdbx_strand_id
1 'polypeptide(L)'
;MQMQGDWEVLLNGDPQEIRQLCTWGHSINYFRLWGGVDDWNDCPNDDFRFNSNLFEGQTQEGVWQITYELLSLFNGASTLLEREPYKLSIYKILLEGGELARQEKRNIPGMLTKPAVSSQAWADDLRKALGTSQKISLMMLAAEHEDIYLFLKFLDQDSSWITYYKILDTLETWERRKGLKAFRSKRKEKKFTCSANNFSLNGFDARHGFQEMMQQPAQVSMTIDEGHQFITGLVKDYLQQAHPQFVKFR
;
A
#
# COMPACT_ATOMS: atom_id res chain seq x y z
N MET A 1 -19.81 -21.16 -8.03
CA MET A 1 -19.39 -20.15 -7.05
C MET A 1 -18.42 -20.85 -6.11
N GLN A 2 -17.11 -20.63 -6.24
CA GLN A 2 -16.13 -21.23 -5.32
C GLN A 2 -16.40 -20.66 -3.93
N MET A 3 -16.66 -21.53 -2.96
CA MET A 3 -16.84 -21.12 -1.57
C MET A 3 -15.48 -20.71 -1.03
N GLN A 4 -15.26 -19.41 -0.86
CA GLN A 4 -14.17 -18.91 -0.02
C GLN A 4 -14.31 -19.54 1.37
N GLY A 5 -13.21 -19.99 1.96
CA GLY A 5 -13.24 -20.53 3.32
C GLY A 5 -13.81 -19.53 4.33
N ASP A 6 -14.33 -20.04 5.44
CA ASP A 6 -15.02 -19.31 6.52
C ASP A 6 -14.05 -18.46 7.39
N TRP A 7 -13.14 -17.77 6.72
CA TRP A 7 -12.18 -16.84 7.29
C TRP A 7 -12.79 -15.45 7.37
N GLU A 8 -12.66 -14.81 8.52
CA GLU A 8 -13.07 -13.42 8.68
C GLU A 8 -11.95 -12.64 9.36
N VAL A 9 -11.43 -11.62 8.67
CA VAL A 9 -10.44 -10.72 9.26
C VAL A 9 -11.15 -9.43 9.66
N LEU A 10 -11.21 -9.15 10.96
CA LEU A 10 -11.75 -7.91 11.49
C LEU A 10 -10.69 -6.81 11.40
N LEU A 11 -11.12 -5.63 10.94
CA LEU A 11 -10.25 -4.50 10.66
C LEU A 11 -10.44 -3.37 11.67
N ASN A 12 -9.33 -2.74 12.04
CA ASN A 12 -9.31 -1.38 12.58
C ASN A 12 -8.82 -0.42 11.50
N GLY A 13 -9.28 0.83 11.53
CA GLY A 13 -8.85 1.90 10.63
C GLY A 13 -9.81 3.08 10.70
N ASP A 14 -9.87 3.90 9.65
CA ASP A 14 -10.90 4.95 9.52
C ASP A 14 -12.27 4.32 9.20
N PRO A 15 -13.26 4.39 10.13
CA PRO A 15 -14.58 3.81 9.90
C PRO A 15 -15.31 4.40 8.69
N GLN A 16 -15.07 5.68 8.35
CA GLN A 16 -15.72 6.31 7.20
C GLN A 16 -15.19 5.73 5.89
N GLU A 17 -13.88 5.58 5.80
CA GLU A 17 -13.23 4.97 4.63
C GLU A 17 -13.68 3.51 4.47
N ILE A 18 -13.58 2.71 5.53
CA ILE A 18 -13.87 1.27 5.45
C ILE A 18 -15.34 1.06 5.07
N ARG A 19 -16.27 1.84 5.62
CA ARG A 19 -17.69 1.80 5.26
C ARG A 19 -17.96 2.10 3.79
N GLN A 20 -17.27 3.11 3.23
CA GLN A 20 -17.36 3.38 1.79
C GLN A 20 -16.87 2.16 1.00
N LEU A 21 -15.76 1.55 1.41
CA LEU A 21 -15.23 0.36 0.75
C LEU A 21 -16.16 -0.85 0.90
N CYS A 22 -16.84 -1.06 2.03
CA CYS A 22 -17.80 -2.15 2.22
C CYS A 22 -19.01 -2.03 1.27
N THR A 23 -19.45 -0.80 0.95
CA THR A 23 -20.58 -0.55 0.05
C THR A 23 -20.32 -1.09 -1.37
N TRP A 24 -19.08 -1.02 -1.84
CA TRP A 24 -18.71 -1.35 -3.23
C TRP A 24 -17.79 -2.58 -3.36
N GLY A 25 -17.05 -2.89 -2.30
CA GLY A 25 -15.98 -3.88 -2.23
C GLY A 25 -16.44 -5.32 -1.99
N HIS A 26 -17.72 -5.54 -1.65
CA HIS A 26 -18.27 -6.87 -1.46
C HIS A 26 -18.18 -7.76 -2.71
N SER A 27 -18.01 -7.16 -3.90
CA SER A 27 -17.96 -7.87 -5.18
C SER A 27 -16.55 -8.25 -5.68
N ILE A 28 -15.49 -7.87 -4.94
CA ILE A 28 -14.08 -8.07 -5.32
C ILE A 28 -13.49 -9.20 -4.48
N ASN A 29 -13.31 -10.40 -5.04
CA ASN A 29 -12.95 -11.58 -4.24
C ASN A 29 -11.52 -11.56 -3.72
N TYR A 30 -10.64 -10.76 -4.33
CA TYR A 30 -9.26 -10.59 -3.88
C TYR A 30 -9.17 -9.88 -2.53
N PHE A 31 -10.10 -8.96 -2.24
CA PHE A 31 -10.20 -8.22 -0.99
C PHE A 31 -11.67 -7.85 -0.74
N ARG A 32 -12.46 -8.87 -0.38
CA ARG A 32 -13.90 -8.74 -0.21
C ARG A 32 -14.17 -8.12 1.14
N LEU A 33 -14.72 -6.91 1.17
CA LEU A 33 -15.07 -6.18 2.39
C LEU A 33 -16.58 -6.22 2.66
N TRP A 34 -16.97 -6.32 3.92
CA TRP A 34 -18.36 -6.20 4.37
C TRP A 34 -18.43 -5.73 5.83
N GLY A 35 -19.66 -5.54 6.32
CA GLY A 35 -19.93 -5.05 7.67
C GLY A 35 -20.32 -3.58 7.67
N GLY A 36 -20.23 -2.96 8.84
CA GLY A 36 -20.65 -1.59 9.06
C GLY A 36 -22.15 -1.41 9.32
N VAL A 37 -22.95 -2.48 9.29
CA VAL A 37 -24.39 -2.41 9.53
C VAL A 37 -24.74 -3.44 10.59
N ASP A 38 -25.52 -3.02 11.58
CA ASP A 38 -26.22 -3.89 12.51
C ASP A 38 -27.65 -4.06 11.99
N ASP A 39 -27.88 -5.15 11.25
CA ASP A 39 -29.19 -5.46 10.67
C ASP A 39 -30.27 -5.70 11.73
N TRP A 40 -29.88 -6.06 12.97
CA TRP A 40 -30.83 -6.30 14.05
C TRP A 40 -31.40 -4.99 14.60
N ASN A 41 -30.54 -3.97 14.71
CA ASN A 41 -30.91 -2.65 15.24
C ASN A 41 -31.15 -1.60 14.15
N ASP A 42 -31.04 -1.97 12.87
CA ASP A 42 -31.12 -1.09 11.69
C ASP A 42 -30.24 0.17 11.84
N CYS A 43 -29.03 -0.02 12.37
CA CYS A 43 -28.11 1.08 12.66
C CYS A 43 -26.69 0.80 12.18
N PRO A 44 -25.89 1.85 11.89
CA PRO A 44 -24.48 1.67 11.58
C PRO A 44 -23.70 1.11 12.78
N ASN A 45 -22.79 0.18 12.54
CA ASN A 45 -21.77 -0.23 13.50
C ASN A 45 -20.37 -0.07 12.88
N ASP A 46 -19.31 -0.25 13.69
CA ASP A 46 -17.93 -0.21 13.22
C ASP A 46 -17.28 -1.62 13.19
N ASP A 47 -18.11 -2.66 12.97
CA ASP A 47 -17.62 -4.02 12.72
C ASP A 47 -17.39 -4.19 11.21
N PHE A 48 -16.12 -4.09 10.81
CA PHE A 48 -15.72 -4.26 9.42
C PHE A 48 -14.85 -5.50 9.25
N ARG A 49 -15.16 -6.27 8.22
CA ARG A 49 -14.54 -7.57 7.97
C ARG A 49 -14.09 -7.70 6.53
N PHE A 50 -13.07 -8.51 6.31
CA PHE A 50 -12.70 -8.92 4.97
C PHE A 50 -12.33 -10.40 4.85
N ASN A 51 -12.44 -10.89 3.61
CA ASN A 51 -12.00 -12.21 3.15
C ASN A 51 -11.22 -12.03 1.83
N SER A 52 -10.35 -12.99 1.53
CA SER A 52 -9.63 -13.07 0.27
C SER A 52 -9.67 -14.49 -0.27
N ASN A 53 -9.80 -14.63 -1.60
CA ASN A 53 -9.59 -15.91 -2.27
C ASN A 53 -8.15 -16.45 -2.10
N LEU A 54 -7.19 -15.64 -1.66
CA LEU A 54 -5.86 -16.10 -1.27
C LEU A 54 -5.88 -17.00 -0.02
N PHE A 55 -6.95 -16.97 0.79
CA PHE A 55 -7.07 -17.79 2.01
C PHE A 55 -7.44 -19.24 1.72
N GLU A 56 -7.89 -19.57 0.50
CA GLU A 56 -8.28 -20.92 0.13
C GLU A 56 -7.07 -21.88 0.20
N GLY A 57 -7.22 -22.98 0.94
CA GLY A 57 -6.16 -23.98 1.14
C GLY A 57 -4.99 -23.54 2.03
N GLN A 58 -5.07 -22.37 2.66
CA GLN A 58 -4.01 -21.86 3.54
C GLN A 58 -4.14 -22.38 4.97
N THR A 59 -3.01 -22.44 5.67
CA THR A 59 -2.97 -22.65 7.12
C THR A 59 -3.34 -21.37 7.87
N GLN A 60 -3.65 -21.48 9.17
CA GLN A 60 -3.87 -20.30 10.03
C GLN A 60 -2.71 -19.31 9.95
N GLU A 61 -1.47 -19.82 10.00
CA GLU A 61 -0.27 -18.99 9.84
C GLU A 61 -0.22 -18.31 8.47
N GLY A 62 -0.52 -19.06 7.40
CA GLY A 62 -0.59 -18.53 6.03
C GLY A 62 -1.58 -17.37 5.90
N VAL A 63 -2.79 -17.52 6.47
CA VAL A 63 -3.80 -16.45 6.47
C VAL A 63 -3.31 -15.21 7.20
N TRP A 64 -2.64 -15.35 8.35
CA TRP A 64 -2.02 -14.21 9.04
C TRP A 64 -0.99 -13.48 8.16
N GLN A 65 -0.07 -14.22 7.51
CA GLN A 65 0.96 -13.58 6.68
C GLN A 65 0.37 -12.93 5.42
N ILE A 66 -0.58 -13.58 4.76
CA ILE A 66 -1.30 -13.00 3.61
C ILE A 66 -2.05 -11.74 4.03
N THR A 67 -2.70 -11.76 5.20
CA THR A 67 -3.41 -10.60 5.75
C THR A 67 -2.46 -9.43 5.98
N TYR A 68 -1.32 -9.66 6.65
CA TYR A 68 -0.31 -8.62 6.84
C TYR A 68 0.16 -8.01 5.53
N GLU A 69 0.30 -8.84 4.50
CA GLU A 69 0.80 -8.41 3.21
C GLU A 69 -0.25 -7.62 2.42
N LEU A 70 -1.51 -8.06 2.41
CA LEU A 70 -2.63 -7.33 1.81
C LEU A 70 -2.81 -5.96 2.47
N LEU A 71 -2.84 -5.89 3.81
CA LEU A 71 -2.97 -4.62 4.53
C LEU A 71 -1.77 -3.70 4.28
N SER A 72 -0.57 -4.26 4.17
CA SER A 72 0.64 -3.49 3.84
C SER A 72 0.53 -2.85 2.45
N LEU A 73 0.08 -3.59 1.44
CA LEU A 73 -0.14 -3.06 0.09
C LEU A 73 -1.26 -2.01 0.07
N PHE A 74 -2.36 -2.25 0.77
CA PHE A 74 -3.45 -1.29 0.90
C PHE A 74 -2.97 0.01 1.55
N ASN A 75 -2.26 -0.07 2.68
CA ASN A 75 -1.73 1.08 3.40
C ASN A 75 -0.70 1.86 2.56
N GLY A 76 0.16 1.16 1.82
CA GLY A 76 1.07 1.80 0.86
C GLY A 76 0.33 2.56 -0.24
N ALA A 77 -0.79 2.02 -0.72
CA ALA A 77 -1.64 2.69 -1.69
C ALA A 77 -2.35 3.91 -1.08
N SER A 78 -2.80 3.81 0.17
CA SER A 78 -3.31 4.95 0.93
C SER A 78 -2.25 6.05 1.04
N THR A 79 -1.02 5.70 1.41
CA THR A 79 0.08 6.68 1.54
C THR A 79 0.46 7.30 0.20
N LEU A 80 0.29 6.56 -0.91
CA LEU A 80 0.49 7.13 -2.24
C LEU A 80 -0.56 8.21 -2.55
N LEU A 81 -1.82 7.94 -2.21
CA LEU A 81 -2.96 8.76 -2.62
C LEU A 81 -3.23 9.93 -1.67
N GLU A 82 -3.02 9.72 -0.38
CA GLU A 82 -3.38 10.63 0.70
C GLU A 82 -2.18 10.93 1.58
N ARG A 83 -2.18 12.14 2.16
CA ARG A 83 -1.21 12.50 3.19
C ARG A 83 -1.64 11.87 4.52
N GLU A 84 -0.71 11.21 5.20
CA GLU A 84 -0.88 10.68 6.56
C GLU A 84 -2.19 9.87 6.74
N PRO A 85 -2.41 8.82 5.92
CA PRO A 85 -3.64 8.04 6.00
C PRO A 85 -3.74 7.27 7.32
N TYR A 86 -4.96 7.10 7.82
CA TYR A 86 -5.23 6.14 8.88
C TYR A 86 -5.06 4.71 8.35
N LYS A 87 -3.97 4.06 8.75
CA LYS A 87 -3.62 2.72 8.29
C LYS A 87 -4.62 1.68 8.79
N LEU A 88 -4.99 0.76 7.89
CA LEU A 88 -5.69 -0.46 8.28
C LEU A 88 -4.78 -1.35 9.12
N SER A 89 -5.35 -1.96 10.14
CA SER A 89 -4.68 -2.97 10.96
C SER A 89 -5.64 -4.11 11.33
N ILE A 90 -5.05 -5.26 11.69
CA ILE A 90 -5.82 -6.43 12.10
C ILE A 90 -6.29 -6.23 13.53
N TYR A 91 -7.61 -6.24 13.75
CA TYR A 91 -8.18 -6.38 15.08
C TYR A 91 -8.05 -7.84 15.54
N LYS A 92 -8.63 -8.77 14.77
CA LYS A 92 -8.50 -10.23 14.97
C LYS A 92 -8.85 -10.99 13.70
N ILE A 93 -8.53 -12.29 13.69
CA ILE A 93 -8.92 -13.23 12.62
C ILE A 93 -9.78 -14.32 13.25
N LEU A 94 -10.91 -14.61 12.60
CA LEU A 94 -11.82 -15.69 12.94
C LEU A 94 -11.75 -16.78 11.87
N LEU A 95 -11.94 -18.02 12.31
CA LEU A 95 -12.19 -19.19 11.46
C LEU A 95 -13.42 -19.91 12.02
N GLU A 96 -14.48 -20.03 11.22
CA GLU A 96 -15.74 -20.67 11.64
C GLU A 96 -16.31 -20.06 12.94
N GLY A 97 -16.17 -18.73 13.09
CA GLY A 97 -16.57 -17.98 14.28
C GLY A 97 -15.63 -18.07 15.49
N GLY A 98 -14.62 -18.95 15.45
CA GLY A 98 -13.60 -19.08 16.49
C GLY A 98 -12.46 -18.08 16.31
N GLU A 99 -12.13 -17.34 17.37
CA GLU A 99 -11.00 -16.40 17.35
C GLU A 99 -9.66 -17.12 17.37
N LEU A 100 -8.74 -16.71 16.50
CA LEU A 100 -7.40 -17.27 16.40
C LEU A 100 -6.39 -16.51 17.24
N ALA A 101 -5.43 -17.25 17.79
CA ALA A 101 -4.27 -16.66 18.44
C ALA A 101 -3.48 -15.80 17.45
N ARG A 102 -3.12 -14.58 17.89
CA ARG A 102 -2.32 -13.64 17.11
C ARG A 102 -0.98 -14.26 16.72
N GLN A 103 -0.62 -14.15 15.45
CA GLN A 103 0.68 -14.56 14.92
C GLN A 103 1.51 -13.32 14.58
N GLU A 104 2.81 -13.35 14.89
CA GLU A 104 3.69 -12.24 14.54
C GLU A 104 3.93 -12.17 13.02
N LYS A 105 4.09 -10.95 12.52
CA LYS A 105 4.46 -10.72 11.12
C LYS A 105 5.87 -11.23 10.89
N ARG A 106 6.04 -12.11 9.90
CA ARG A 106 7.37 -12.58 9.47
C ARG A 106 7.84 -11.75 8.29
N ASN A 107 9.13 -11.44 8.27
CA ASN A 107 9.76 -10.78 7.13
C ASN A 107 10.05 -11.81 6.03
N ILE A 108 9.02 -12.25 5.33
CA ILE A 108 9.14 -13.15 4.18
C ILE A 108 9.27 -12.27 2.94
N PRO A 109 10.44 -12.20 2.28
CA PRO A 109 10.59 -11.45 1.05
C PRO A 109 9.83 -12.16 -0.08
N GLY A 110 8.87 -11.49 -0.71
CA GLY A 110 8.17 -12.04 -1.86
C GLY A 110 6.87 -11.30 -2.17
N MET A 111 6.60 -11.11 -3.45
CA MET A 111 5.35 -10.54 -3.95
C MET A 111 4.21 -11.54 -3.74
N LEU A 112 3.05 -11.08 -3.23
CA LEU A 112 1.83 -11.88 -3.26
C LEU A 112 1.50 -12.22 -4.71
N THR A 113 1.33 -13.50 -4.99
CA THR A 113 0.93 -13.95 -6.32
C THR A 113 -0.57 -13.79 -6.51
N LYS A 114 -1.01 -13.87 -7.77
CA LYS A 114 -2.43 -14.03 -8.07
C LYS A 114 -3.00 -15.27 -7.37
N PRO A 115 -4.29 -15.22 -6.98
CA PRO A 115 -5.02 -16.40 -6.53
C PRO A 115 -5.18 -17.40 -7.68
N ALA A 116 -5.39 -18.67 -7.35
CA ALA A 116 -5.59 -19.77 -8.31
C ALA A 116 -7.00 -19.73 -8.95
N VAL A 117 -7.32 -18.63 -9.63
CA VAL A 117 -8.60 -18.40 -10.33
C VAL A 117 -8.38 -18.30 -11.83
N SER A 118 -9.45 -18.41 -12.61
CA SER A 118 -9.38 -18.22 -14.06
C SER A 118 -8.97 -16.79 -14.43
N SER A 119 -8.27 -16.61 -15.55
CA SER A 119 -7.87 -15.28 -16.03
C SER A 119 -9.06 -14.36 -16.26
N GLN A 120 -10.22 -14.91 -16.66
CA GLN A 120 -11.47 -14.15 -16.80
C GLN A 120 -11.97 -13.63 -15.45
N ALA A 121 -12.03 -14.50 -14.43
CA ALA A 121 -12.45 -14.10 -13.09
C ALA A 121 -11.52 -13.04 -12.49
N TRP A 122 -10.20 -13.19 -12.69
CA TRP A 122 -9.22 -12.19 -12.28
C TRP A 122 -9.45 -10.84 -12.98
N ALA A 123 -9.63 -10.85 -14.30
CA ALA A 123 -9.87 -9.63 -15.09
C ALA A 123 -11.18 -8.93 -14.69
N ASP A 124 -12.22 -9.70 -14.36
CA ASP A 124 -13.49 -9.14 -13.90
C ASP A 124 -13.36 -8.50 -12.52
N ASP A 125 -12.64 -9.11 -11.58
CA ASP A 125 -12.38 -8.51 -10.27
C ASP A 125 -11.49 -7.27 -10.38
N LEU A 126 -10.47 -7.29 -11.24
CA LEU A 126 -9.64 -6.09 -11.50
C LEU A 126 -10.48 -4.96 -12.10
N ARG A 127 -11.40 -5.27 -13.04
CA ARG A 127 -12.29 -4.25 -13.63
C ARG A 127 -13.19 -3.61 -12.58
N LYS A 128 -13.75 -4.41 -11.67
CA LYS A 128 -14.54 -3.88 -10.54
C LYS A 128 -13.68 -3.01 -9.64
N ALA A 129 -12.49 -3.47 -9.26
CA ALA A 129 -11.57 -2.70 -8.43
C ALA A 129 -11.26 -1.34 -9.06
N LEU A 130 -10.94 -1.29 -10.36
CA LEU A 130 -10.66 -0.06 -11.11
C LEU A 130 -11.84 0.92 -11.12
N GLY A 131 -13.09 0.41 -11.09
CA GLY A 131 -14.30 1.22 -11.00
C GLY A 131 -14.67 1.66 -9.59
N THR A 132 -14.15 0.97 -8.56
CA THR A 132 -14.56 1.12 -7.16
C THR A 132 -13.54 1.90 -6.32
N SER A 133 -12.28 1.47 -6.30
CA SER A 133 -11.26 2.01 -5.40
C SER A 133 -9.88 1.91 -6.02
N GLN A 134 -9.21 3.06 -6.12
CA GLN A 134 -7.84 3.14 -6.61
C GLN A 134 -6.86 2.41 -5.67
N LYS A 135 -7.13 2.40 -4.36
CA LYS A 135 -6.34 1.67 -3.35
C LYS A 135 -6.39 0.15 -3.60
N ILE A 136 -7.60 -0.40 -3.75
CA ILE A 136 -7.79 -1.83 -4.04
C ILE A 136 -7.21 -2.18 -5.42
N SER A 137 -7.37 -1.30 -6.41
CA SER A 137 -6.81 -1.50 -7.76
C SER A 137 -5.29 -1.62 -7.74
N LEU A 138 -4.60 -0.69 -7.07
CA LEU A 138 -3.14 -0.70 -6.94
C LEU A 138 -2.67 -1.96 -6.20
N MET A 139 -3.38 -2.36 -5.15
CA MET A 139 -3.09 -3.59 -4.42
C MET A 139 -3.26 -4.86 -5.29
N MET A 140 -4.28 -4.92 -6.15
CA MET A 140 -4.45 -6.03 -7.10
C MET A 140 -3.36 -6.03 -8.18
N LEU A 141 -3.04 -4.85 -8.74
CA LEU A 141 -1.98 -4.70 -9.74
C LEU A 141 -0.61 -5.07 -9.19
N ALA A 142 -0.37 -4.84 -7.89
CA ALA A 142 0.85 -5.29 -7.22
C ALA A 142 1.04 -6.81 -7.24
N ALA A 143 0.01 -7.62 -7.50
CA ALA A 143 0.15 -9.07 -7.68
C ALA A 143 0.72 -9.47 -9.06
N GLU A 144 0.82 -8.52 -10.00
CA GLU A 144 1.30 -8.74 -11.37
C GLU A 144 2.52 -7.90 -11.72
N HIS A 145 2.67 -6.76 -11.06
CA HIS A 145 3.60 -5.72 -11.42
C HIS A 145 4.54 -5.43 -10.24
N GLU A 146 5.76 -5.98 -10.34
CA GLU A 146 6.80 -5.89 -9.31
C GLU A 146 7.14 -4.42 -8.96
N ASP A 147 7.10 -3.51 -9.93
CA ASP A 147 7.32 -2.08 -9.68
C ASP A 147 6.23 -1.50 -8.77
N ILE A 148 4.95 -1.77 -9.06
CA ILE A 148 3.83 -1.35 -8.20
C ILE A 148 4.00 -1.96 -6.81
N TYR A 149 4.26 -3.27 -6.73
CA TYR A 149 4.51 -3.96 -5.46
C TYR A 149 5.56 -3.24 -4.61
N LEU A 150 6.76 -3.03 -5.17
CA LEU A 150 7.86 -2.40 -4.43
C LEU A 150 7.52 -0.99 -3.94
N PHE A 151 6.86 -0.17 -4.77
CA PHE A 151 6.47 1.18 -4.34
C PHE A 151 5.47 1.14 -3.18
N LEU A 152 4.43 0.32 -3.26
CA LEU A 152 3.45 0.21 -2.16
C LEU A 152 4.13 -0.30 -0.88
N LYS A 153 5.04 -1.28 -0.98
CA LYS A 153 5.78 -1.80 0.18
C LYS A 153 6.67 -0.77 0.85
N PHE A 154 7.35 0.09 0.08
CA PHE A 154 8.14 1.16 0.67
C PHE A 154 7.26 2.27 1.25
N LEU A 155 6.12 2.57 0.63
CA LEU A 155 5.19 3.60 1.13
C LEU A 155 4.42 3.18 2.39
N ASP A 156 4.35 1.89 2.69
CA ASP A 156 3.84 1.42 3.99
C ASP A 156 4.89 1.49 5.11
N GLN A 157 6.16 1.73 4.81
CA GLN A 157 7.16 2.00 5.85
C GLN A 157 6.95 3.38 6.47
N ASP A 158 7.65 3.65 7.58
CA ASP A 158 7.59 4.95 8.21
C ASP A 158 8.11 6.05 7.28
N SER A 159 7.43 7.20 7.33
CA SER A 159 7.78 8.41 6.58
C SER A 159 9.11 8.95 7.07
N SER A 160 10.14 8.79 6.26
CA SER A 160 11.53 8.97 6.64
C SER A 160 12.36 9.31 5.40
N TRP A 161 13.42 10.11 5.54
CA TRP A 161 14.29 10.39 4.40
C TRP A 161 14.97 9.15 3.85
N ILE A 162 15.29 8.17 4.70
CA ILE A 162 15.82 6.87 4.29
C ILE A 162 14.80 6.14 3.40
N THR A 163 13.54 6.06 3.83
CA THR A 163 12.46 5.42 3.07
C THR A 163 12.25 6.12 1.73
N TYR A 164 12.17 7.45 1.74
CA TYR A 164 12.00 8.26 0.53
C TYR A 164 13.14 8.11 -0.46
N TYR A 165 14.38 7.99 0.04
CA TYR A 165 15.53 7.76 -0.82
C TYR A 165 15.50 6.36 -1.45
N LYS A 166 15.11 5.32 -0.70
CA LYS A 166 14.90 3.96 -1.25
C LYS A 166 13.85 3.94 -2.35
N ILE A 167 12.77 4.71 -2.20
CA ILE A 167 11.73 4.86 -3.23
C ILE A 167 12.32 5.51 -4.48
N LEU A 168 13.12 6.58 -4.33
CA LEU A 168 13.78 7.26 -5.44
C LEU A 168 14.75 6.32 -6.19
N ASP A 169 15.62 5.60 -5.47
CA ASP A 169 16.56 4.62 -6.06
C ASP A 169 15.83 3.50 -6.81
N THR A 170 14.71 3.04 -6.25
CA THR A 170 13.83 2.04 -6.86
C THR A 170 13.20 2.57 -8.14
N LEU A 171 12.72 3.82 -8.12
CA LEU A 171 12.12 4.49 -9.27
C LEU A 171 13.13 4.66 -10.41
N GLU A 172 14.34 5.13 -10.13
CA GLU A 172 15.40 5.29 -11.13
C GLU A 172 15.85 3.95 -11.75
N THR A 173 15.76 2.88 -10.97
CA THR A 173 16.03 1.53 -11.48
C THR A 173 14.95 1.08 -12.47
N TRP A 174 13.68 1.31 -12.14
CA TRP A 174 12.57 0.95 -13.02
C TRP A 174 12.43 1.84 -14.26
N GLU A 175 12.70 3.13 -14.13
CA GLU A 175 12.83 4.06 -15.27
C GLU A 175 13.83 3.55 -16.29
N ARG A 176 15.04 3.16 -15.84
CA ARG A 176 16.07 2.58 -16.71
C ARG A 176 15.63 1.27 -17.34
N ARG A 177 14.99 0.37 -16.58
CA ARG A 177 14.50 -0.92 -17.08
C ARG A 177 13.41 -0.76 -18.14
N LYS A 178 12.50 0.21 -17.99
CA LYS A 178 11.38 0.44 -18.91
C LYS A 178 11.68 1.48 -20.00
N GLY A 179 12.82 2.17 -19.95
CA GLY A 179 13.15 3.25 -20.88
C GLY A 179 12.23 4.48 -20.73
N LEU A 180 11.73 4.72 -19.52
CA LEU A 180 10.81 5.81 -19.19
C LEU A 180 11.49 6.82 -18.27
N LYS A 181 10.90 8.01 -18.14
CA LYS A 181 11.40 9.02 -17.20
C LYS A 181 10.26 9.84 -16.61
N ALA A 182 10.09 9.72 -15.30
CA ALA A 182 9.16 10.54 -14.54
C ALA A 182 9.58 12.01 -14.61
N PHE A 183 8.61 12.90 -14.75
CA PHE A 183 8.81 14.32 -14.72
C PHE A 183 9.29 14.76 -13.34
N ARG A 184 10.51 15.29 -13.28
CA ARG A 184 11.10 15.81 -12.05
C ARG A 184 11.72 17.18 -12.26
N SER A 185 11.44 18.09 -11.33
CA SER A 185 12.10 19.39 -11.30
C SER A 185 13.50 19.24 -10.72
N LYS A 186 14.53 19.56 -11.52
CA LYS A 186 15.93 19.58 -11.07
C LYS A 186 16.14 20.37 -9.77
N ARG A 187 15.37 21.45 -9.60
CA ARG A 187 15.40 22.26 -8.37
C ARG A 187 14.87 21.47 -7.18
N LYS A 188 13.69 20.84 -7.29
CA LYS A 188 13.09 20.03 -6.21
C LYS A 188 13.93 18.81 -5.88
N GLU A 189 14.45 18.13 -6.88
CA GLU A 189 15.35 16.98 -6.73
C GLU A 189 16.62 17.36 -5.97
N LYS A 190 17.27 18.48 -6.35
CA LYS A 190 18.43 19.00 -5.61
C LYS A 190 18.07 19.32 -4.15
N LYS A 191 16.92 19.97 -3.90
CA LYS A 191 16.43 20.24 -2.54
C LYS A 191 16.26 18.94 -1.74
N PHE A 192 15.63 17.93 -2.35
CA PHE A 192 15.38 16.64 -1.74
C PHE A 192 16.70 15.96 -1.35
N THR A 193 17.66 15.87 -2.29
CA THR A 193 18.97 15.25 -2.01
C THR A 193 19.77 16.00 -0.95
N CYS A 194 19.73 17.34 -0.95
CA CYS A 194 20.37 18.14 0.09
C CYS A 194 19.75 17.90 1.47
N SER A 195 18.42 17.77 1.52
CA SER A 195 17.69 17.55 2.77
C SER A 195 17.95 16.14 3.31
N ALA A 196 17.80 15.11 2.49
CA ALA A 196 18.01 13.71 2.90
C ALA A 196 19.44 13.42 3.40
N ASN A 197 20.45 14.15 2.91
CA ASN A 197 21.84 13.98 3.31
C ASN A 197 22.24 14.81 4.54
N ASN A 198 21.39 15.71 5.04
CA ASN A 198 21.75 16.61 6.13
C ASN A 198 21.57 15.95 7.51
N PHE A 199 22.62 15.25 7.98
CA PHE A 199 22.64 14.63 9.31
C PHE A 199 22.44 15.65 10.44
N SER A 200 22.97 16.88 10.32
CA SER A 200 22.79 17.91 11.35
C SER A 200 21.31 18.30 11.55
N LEU A 201 20.47 18.15 10.53
CA LEU A 201 19.02 18.42 10.62
C LEU A 201 18.19 17.18 10.95
N ASN A 202 18.54 16.02 10.38
CA ASN A 202 17.68 14.82 10.45
C ASN A 202 18.19 13.73 11.42
N GLY A 203 19.39 13.89 11.98
CA GLY A 203 20.00 12.89 12.85
C GLY A 203 20.04 11.50 12.21
N PHE A 204 19.56 10.49 12.92
CA PHE A 204 19.52 9.10 12.44
C PHE A 204 18.59 8.85 11.25
N ASP A 205 17.71 9.80 10.91
CA ASP A 205 16.87 9.68 9.72
C ASP A 205 17.59 10.22 8.46
N ALA A 206 18.78 10.81 8.58
CA ALA A 206 19.58 11.13 7.40
C ALA A 206 20.04 9.85 6.68
N ARG A 207 20.13 9.92 5.35
CA ARG A 207 20.60 8.81 4.51
C ARG A 207 22.00 8.33 4.89
N HIS A 208 22.86 9.26 5.29
CA HIS A 208 24.25 9.01 5.67
C HIS A 208 24.45 9.35 7.14
N GLY A 209 25.32 8.60 7.83
CA GLY A 209 25.72 8.91 9.20
C GLY A 209 26.51 10.23 9.32
N PHE A 210 26.90 10.59 10.54
CA PHE A 210 27.63 11.83 10.80
C PHE A 210 28.90 11.95 9.94
N GLN A 211 28.99 13.02 9.15
CA GLN A 211 30.17 13.38 8.36
C GLN A 211 30.64 14.78 8.79
N GLU A 212 31.87 14.89 9.29
CA GLU A 212 32.46 16.16 9.76
C GLU A 212 32.61 17.24 8.67
N MET A 213 32.47 16.87 7.38
CA MET A 213 32.80 17.73 6.24
C MET A 213 31.67 17.93 5.21
N MET A 214 30.41 18.03 5.64
CA MET A 214 29.40 18.68 4.78
C MET A 214 29.29 20.15 5.16
N GLN A 215 29.88 21.03 4.34
CA GLN A 215 29.53 22.44 4.33
C GLN A 215 28.00 22.52 4.24
N GLN A 216 27.35 22.89 5.35
CA GLN A 216 25.91 22.97 5.43
C GLN A 216 25.43 23.95 4.35
N PRO A 217 24.69 23.51 3.32
CA PRO A 217 24.18 24.43 2.33
C PRO A 217 23.20 25.35 3.05
N ALA A 218 23.50 26.64 3.05
CA ALA A 218 22.58 27.64 3.56
C ALA A 218 21.22 27.46 2.86
N GLN A 219 20.19 27.15 3.67
CA GLN A 219 18.80 27.52 3.40
C GLN A 219 18.00 26.74 2.34
N VAL A 220 18.43 25.55 1.90
CA VAL A 220 17.61 24.71 1.00
C VAL A 220 17.24 23.39 1.67
N SER A 221 16.52 23.48 2.80
CA SER A 221 15.86 22.33 3.41
C SER A 221 14.43 22.16 2.90
N MET A 222 14.00 20.91 2.86
CA MET A 222 12.66 20.45 2.56
C MET A 222 12.12 19.80 3.84
N THR A 223 10.85 19.95 4.17
CA THR A 223 10.23 19.20 5.27
C THR A 223 9.95 17.75 4.86
N ILE A 224 9.74 16.84 5.81
CA ILE A 224 9.30 15.46 5.50
C ILE A 224 8.01 15.46 4.67
N ASP A 225 7.09 16.39 4.92
CA ASP A 225 5.85 16.52 4.15
C ASP A 225 6.10 16.94 2.70
N GLU A 226 6.99 17.92 2.48
CA GLU A 226 7.37 18.32 1.13
C GLU A 226 8.13 17.17 0.42
N GLY A 227 8.91 16.39 1.17
CA GLY A 227 9.58 15.18 0.70
C GLY A 227 8.59 14.10 0.28
N HIS A 228 7.56 13.86 1.11
CA HIS A 228 6.46 12.98 0.81
C HIS A 228 5.77 13.37 -0.50
N GLN A 229 5.34 14.63 -0.61
CA GLN A 229 4.66 15.14 -1.82
C GLN A 229 5.54 15.04 -3.06
N PHE A 230 6.84 15.29 -2.93
CA PHE A 230 7.79 15.14 -4.02
C PHE A 230 7.87 13.67 -4.48
N ILE A 231 8.10 12.74 -3.55
CA ILE A 231 8.26 11.32 -3.87
C ILE A 231 6.97 10.69 -4.39
N THR A 232 5.84 10.90 -3.73
CA THR A 232 4.56 10.36 -4.21
C THR A 232 4.17 10.97 -5.54
N GLY A 233 4.50 12.25 -5.80
CA GLY A 233 4.37 12.87 -7.11
C GLY A 233 5.18 12.16 -8.20
N LEU A 234 6.45 11.82 -7.93
CA LEU A 234 7.28 11.07 -8.88
C LEU A 234 6.76 9.66 -9.14
N VAL A 235 6.36 8.94 -8.08
CA VAL A 235 5.79 7.59 -8.20
C VAL A 235 4.49 7.64 -9.01
N LYS A 236 3.61 8.60 -8.75
CA LYS A 236 2.36 8.78 -9.51
C LYS A 236 2.63 9.00 -10.99
N ASP A 237 3.52 9.92 -11.32
CA ASP A 237 3.87 10.22 -12.71
C ASP A 237 4.50 9.00 -13.41
N TYR A 238 5.44 8.31 -12.75
CA TYR A 238 6.01 7.06 -13.27
C TYR A 238 4.92 6.00 -13.54
N LEU A 239 4.03 5.76 -12.56
CA LEU A 239 3.00 4.73 -12.69
C LEU A 239 1.98 5.05 -13.79
N GLN A 240 1.65 6.33 -14.00
CA GLN A 240 0.80 6.75 -15.12
C GLN A 240 1.46 6.51 -16.48
N GLN A 241 2.77 6.73 -16.60
CA GLN A 241 3.51 6.45 -17.83
C GLN A 241 3.71 4.95 -18.06
N ALA A 242 3.99 4.19 -17.00
CA ALA A 242 4.32 2.77 -17.08
C ALA A 242 3.09 1.86 -17.21
N HIS A 243 1.94 2.30 -16.68
CA HIS A 243 0.69 1.54 -16.65
C HIS A 243 -0.55 2.38 -17.07
N PRO A 244 -0.50 3.08 -18.21
CA PRO A 244 -1.53 4.06 -18.62
C PRO A 244 -2.93 3.46 -18.82
N GLN A 245 -3.01 2.16 -19.10
CA GLN A 245 -4.24 1.41 -19.26
C GLN A 245 -4.99 1.17 -17.95
N PHE A 246 -4.29 1.24 -16.80
CA PHE A 246 -4.86 0.95 -15.49
C PHE A 246 -4.84 2.15 -14.55
N VAL A 247 -3.82 2.99 -14.62
CA VAL A 247 -3.54 4.01 -13.61
C VAL A 247 -3.75 5.42 -14.18
N LYS A 248 -4.67 6.16 -13.56
CA LYS A 248 -4.86 7.60 -13.80
C LYS A 248 -5.01 8.30 -12.46
N PHE A 249 -4.02 9.09 -12.07
CA PHE A 249 -4.13 9.98 -10.92
C PHE A 249 -4.72 11.32 -11.38
N ARG A 250 -5.63 11.86 -10.57
CA ARG A 250 -6.18 13.22 -10.76
C ARG A 250 -5.37 14.22 -9.95
#